data_AF-A0A7S3DBA2-F1
#
_entry.id   AF-A0A7S3DBA2-F1
#
_cell.length_a   1.000
_cell.length_b   1.000
_cell.length_c   1.000
_cell.angle_alpha   90.00
_cell.angle_beta   90.00
_cell.angle_gamma   90.00
#
_symmetry.space_group_name_H-M   'P 1'
#
loop_
_entity.id
_entity.type
_entity.pdbx_description
1 polymer ?
#
loop_
_entity_poly.entity_id
_entity_poly.type
_entity_poly.pdbx_seq_one_letter_code
_entity_poly.pdbx_strand_id
1 'polypeptide(L)'
;MFLCFFKSFKYFRIYPRLTILSNTLYRSASDVATFSAMFCVVLFGFAVAHYLAYGSNIYEFRNWQQSAFTLFRALLGDFDVTELQEQNPLLGPTFFIIFM
;
A
#
# COMPACT_ATOMS: atom_id res chain seq x y z
N MET A 1 -3.94 25.53 3.32
CA MET A 1 -3.12 25.55 2.07
C MET A 1 -3.42 24.35 1.17
N PHE A 2 -3.25 23.10 1.62
CA PHE A 2 -3.48 21.89 0.80
C PHE A 2 -4.89 21.79 0.15
N LEU A 3 -5.95 22.14 0.90
CA LEU A 3 -7.33 22.13 0.38
C LEU A 3 -7.58 23.15 -0.75
N CYS A 4 -6.83 24.26 -0.79
CA CYS A 4 -6.95 25.25 -1.88
C CYS A 4 -6.48 24.67 -3.22
N PHE A 5 -5.50 23.75 -3.19
CA PHE A 5 -4.98 23.09 -4.38
C PHE A 5 -6.05 22.18 -5.03
N PHE A 6 -6.81 21.43 -4.22
CA PHE A 6 -7.98 20.67 -4.69
C PHE A 6 -9.06 21.56 -5.31
N LYS A 7 -9.25 22.77 -4.77
CA LYS A 7 -10.19 23.75 -5.33
C LYS A 7 -9.75 24.25 -6.71
N SER A 8 -8.45 24.35 -6.98
CA SER A 8 -7.90 24.73 -8.29
C SER A 8 -8.20 23.71 -9.40
N PHE A 9 -8.28 22.41 -9.09
CA PHE A 9 -8.68 21.38 -10.06
C PHE A 9 -10.09 21.61 -10.64
N LYS A 10 -10.99 22.25 -9.88
CA LYS A 10 -12.32 22.64 -10.37
C LYS A 10 -12.26 23.70 -11.48
N TYR A 11 -11.27 24.58 -11.44
CA TYR A 11 -11.05 25.63 -12.45
C TYR A 11 -10.35 25.09 -13.71
N PHE A 12 -9.49 24.07 -13.59
CA PHE A 12 -8.86 23.41 -14.74
C PHE A 12 -9.87 22.67 -15.65
N ARG A 13 -11.05 22.32 -15.14
CA ARG A 13 -12.15 21.69 -15.90
C ARG A 13 -12.80 22.63 -16.95
N ILE A 14 -12.37 23.88 -17.03
CA ILE A 14 -12.81 24.85 -18.05
C ILE A 14 -12.16 24.53 -19.41
N TYR A 15 -11.01 23.85 -19.45
CA TYR A 15 -10.34 23.47 -20.70
C TYR A 15 -10.89 22.13 -21.24
N PRO A 16 -11.40 22.07 -22.48
CA PRO A 16 -12.04 20.87 -23.02
C PRO A 16 -11.12 19.63 -23.07
N ARG A 17 -9.81 19.82 -23.23
CA ARG A 17 -8.82 18.72 -23.20
C ARG A 17 -8.64 18.09 -21.81
N LEU A 18 -8.65 18.90 -20.75
CA LEU A 18 -8.53 18.43 -19.36
C LEU A 18 -9.83 17.77 -18.87
N THR A 19 -10.99 18.20 -19.39
CA THR A 19 -12.28 17.58 -19.08
C THR A 19 -12.39 16.16 -19.64
N ILE A 20 -11.84 15.87 -20.82
CA ILE A 20 -11.79 14.52 -21.37
C ILE A 20 -10.93 13.62 -20.46
N LEU A 21 -9.74 14.08 -20.08
CA LEU A 21 -8.84 13.34 -19.19
C LEU A 21 -9.46 13.10 -17.79
N SER A 22 -10.15 14.10 -17.25
CA SER A 22 -10.87 13.98 -15.98
C SER A 22 -12.06 13.02 -16.09
N ASN A 23 -12.74 12.96 -17.24
CA ASN A 23 -13.87 12.06 -17.47
C ASN A 23 -13.40 10.61 -17.66
N THR A 24 -12.28 10.38 -18.35
CA THR A 24 -11.66 9.05 -18.44
C THR A 24 -11.18 8.59 -17.07
N LEU A 25 -10.52 9.47 -16.29
CA LEU A 25 -10.09 9.16 -14.93
C LEU A 25 -11.28 8.86 -14.02
N TYR A 26 -12.37 9.64 -14.11
CA TYR A 26 -13.58 9.42 -13.33
C TYR A 26 -14.27 8.09 -13.66
N ARG A 27 -14.34 7.72 -14.95
CA ARG A 27 -14.91 6.45 -15.39
C ARG A 27 -14.08 5.26 -14.89
N SER A 28 -12.75 5.33 -15.04
CA SER A 28 -11.86 4.28 -14.57
C SER A 28 -11.70 4.25 -13.04
N ALA A 29 -12.02 5.35 -12.33
CA ALA A 29 -11.93 5.39 -10.87
C ALA A 29 -12.84 4.37 -10.18
N SER A 30 -14.00 4.05 -10.78
CA SER A 30 -14.88 3.00 -10.26
C SER A 30 -14.20 1.64 -10.29
N ASP A 31 -13.58 1.28 -11.41
CA ASP A 31 -12.90 -0.01 -11.59
C ASP A 31 -11.62 -0.09 -10.74
N VAL A 32 -10.88 1.02 -10.63
CA VAL A 32 -9.70 1.12 -9.76
C VAL A 32 -10.10 1.02 -8.29
N ALA A 33 -11.25 1.57 -7.89
CA ALA A 33 -11.73 1.48 -6.51
C ALA A 33 -12.07 0.04 -6.13
N THR A 34 -12.74 -0.72 -7.00
CA THR A 34 -13.00 -2.15 -6.77
C THR A 34 -11.72 -2.98 -6.72
N PHE A 35 -10.78 -2.74 -7.63
CA PHE A 35 -9.45 -3.40 -7.59
C PHE A 35 -8.69 -3.04 -6.31
N SER A 36 -8.68 -1.76 -5.91
CA SER A 36 -8.04 -1.30 -4.69
C SER A 36 -8.68 -1.92 -3.44
N ALA A 37 -10.00 -2.12 -3.43
CA ALA A 37 -10.67 -2.81 -2.33
C ALA A 37 -10.22 -4.28 -2.21
N MET A 38 -10.14 -5.01 -3.33
CA MET A 38 -9.61 -6.37 -3.35
C MET A 38 -8.15 -6.43 -2.87
N PHE A 39 -7.31 -5.50 -3.34
CA PHE A 39 -5.92 -5.37 -2.93
C PHE A 39 -5.80 -5.11 -1.41
N CYS A 40 -6.59 -4.20 -0.86
CA CYS A 40 -6.60 -3.91 0.58
C CYS A 40 -6.96 -5.14 1.42
N VAL A 41 -7.92 -5.98 0.98
CA VAL A 41 -8.28 -7.21 1.70
C VAL A 41 -7.10 -8.18 1.77
N VAL A 42 -6.41 -8.40 0.65
CA VAL A 42 -5.22 -9.26 0.59
C VAL A 42 -4.09 -8.68 1.45
N LEU A 43 -3.84 -7.37 1.35
CA LEU A 43 -2.81 -6.68 2.12
C LEU A 43 -3.06 -6.77 3.63
N PHE A 44 -4.31 -6.59 4.09
CA PHE A 44 -4.66 -6.77 5.49
C PHE A 44 -4.53 -8.23 5.94
N GLY A 45 -4.89 -9.20 5.10
CA GLY A 45 -4.66 -10.62 5.38
C GLY A 45 -3.19 -10.92 5.64
N PHE A 46 -2.30 -10.41 4.78
CA PHE A 46 -0.85 -10.55 4.97
C PHE A 46 -0.31 -9.75 6.16
N ALA A 47 -0.88 -8.58 6.47
CA ALA A 47 -0.49 -7.79 7.63
C ALA A 47 -0.80 -8.52 8.94
N VAL A 48 -1.97 -9.16 9.05
CA VAL A 48 -2.32 -9.95 10.24
C VAL A 48 -1.44 -11.21 10.33
N ALA A 49 -1.15 -11.87 9.21
CA ALA A 49 -0.26 -13.03 9.18
C ALA A 49 1.18 -12.68 9.63
N HIS A 50 1.74 -11.56 9.14
CA HIS A 50 3.07 -11.09 9.53
C HIS A 50 3.11 -10.59 10.97
N TYR A 51 2.07 -9.88 11.42
CA TYR A 51 1.89 -9.51 12.83
C TYR A 51 1.92 -10.75 13.73
N LEU A 52 1.25 -11.84 13.35
CA LEU A 52 1.24 -13.07 14.14
C LEU A 52 2.58 -13.82 14.09
N ALA A 53 3.24 -13.84 12.93
CA ALA A 53 4.51 -14.55 12.74
C ALA A 53 5.70 -13.84 13.40
N TYR A 54 5.72 -12.50 13.41
CA TYR A 54 6.89 -11.70 13.80
C TYR A 54 6.62 -10.63 14.86
N GLY A 55 5.37 -10.44 15.29
CA GLY A 55 5.00 -9.29 16.13
C GLY A 55 5.60 -9.27 17.53
N SER A 56 6.14 -10.40 18.03
CA SER A 56 6.89 -10.43 19.29
C SER A 56 8.38 -10.10 19.14
N ASN A 57 8.94 -10.27 17.94
CA ASN A 57 10.39 -10.25 17.71
C ASN A 57 10.87 -9.02 16.91
N ILE A 58 10.01 -8.46 16.05
CA ILE A 58 10.38 -7.34 15.18
C ILE A 58 9.49 -6.14 15.47
N TYR A 59 10.11 -4.98 15.74
CA TYR A 59 9.40 -3.74 16.08
C TYR A 59 8.46 -3.26 14.96
N GLU A 60 8.89 -3.42 13.70
CA GLU A 60 8.11 -3.12 12.48
C GLU A 60 6.78 -3.92 12.42
N PHE A 61 6.75 -5.12 13.00
CA PHE A 61 5.59 -6.02 12.97
C PHE A 61 4.81 -6.03 14.29
N ARG A 62 5.06 -5.11 15.24
CA ARG A 62 4.43 -5.13 16.58
C ARG A 62 2.95 -4.74 16.60
N ASN A 63 2.45 -4.11 15.55
CA ASN A 63 1.03 -3.75 15.43
C ASN A 63 0.56 -4.07 14.03
N TRP A 64 -0.71 -4.44 13.85
CA TRP A 64 -1.26 -4.71 12.52
C TRP A 64 -1.17 -3.49 11.59
N GLN A 65 -1.30 -2.26 12.14
CA GLN A 65 -1.12 -1.02 11.36
C GLN A 65 0.33 -0.81 10.94
N GLN A 66 1.29 -1.07 11.85
CA GLN A 66 2.71 -0.93 11.53
C GLN A 66 3.12 -1.98 10.52
N SER A 67 2.68 -3.23 10.69
CA SER A 67 2.88 -4.30 9.72
C SER A 67 2.33 -3.95 8.34
N ALA A 68 1.12 -3.39 8.26
CA ALA A 68 0.55 -2.94 6.99
C ALA A 68 1.39 -1.83 6.34
N PHE A 69 1.93 -0.89 7.13
CA PHE A 69 2.85 0.14 6.63
C PHE A 69 4.16 -0.44 6.12
N THR A 70 4.75 -1.39 6.84
CA THR A 70 5.97 -2.09 6.43
C THR A 70 5.75 -2.91 5.16
N LEU A 71 4.59 -3.57 5.02
CA LEU A 71 4.19 -4.26 3.78
C LEU A 71 4.02 -3.29 2.61
N PHE A 72 3.44 -2.09 2.85
CA PHE A 72 3.39 -1.05 1.84
C PHE A 72 4.79 -0.57 1.43
N ARG A 73 5.69 -0.32 2.39
CA ARG A 73 7.10 0.04 2.10
C ARG A 73 7.82 -1.05 1.31
N ALA A 74 7.57 -2.31 1.64
CA ALA A 74 8.10 -3.46 0.90
C ALA A 74 7.64 -3.46 -0.57
N LEU A 75 6.38 -3.11 -0.84
CA LEU A 75 5.88 -2.95 -2.21
C LEU A 75 6.57 -1.81 -2.98
N LEU A 76 6.98 -0.74 -2.28
CA LEU A 76 7.77 0.36 -2.82
C LEU A 76 9.26 -0.01 -3.03
N GLY A 77 9.69 -1.20 -2.59
CA GLY A 77 11.07 -1.66 -2.64
C GLY A 77 11.95 -1.15 -1.49
N ASP A 78 11.36 -0.46 -0.51
CA ASP A 78 12.04 0.04 0.68
C ASP A 78 11.84 -0.96 1.82
N PHE A 79 12.68 -1.99 1.86
CA PHE A 79 12.56 -3.07 2.84
C PHE A 79 13.91 -3.46 3.43
N ASP A 80 13.97 -3.48 4.77
CA ASP A 80 15.17 -3.90 5.50
C ASP A 80 15.14 -5.42 5.70
N VAL A 81 15.67 -6.16 4.72
CA VAL A 81 15.78 -7.63 4.76
C VAL A 81 16.74 -8.09 5.87
N THR A 82 17.63 -7.20 6.31
CA THR A 82 18.69 -7.47 7.29
C THR A 82 18.11 -7.92 8.64
N GLU A 83 17.09 -7.22 9.15
CA GLU A 83 16.45 -7.53 10.44
C GLU A 83 15.62 -8.83 10.40
N LEU A 84 14.98 -9.14 9.26
CA LEU A 84 14.24 -10.41 9.11
C LEU A 84 15.18 -11.61 9.04
N GLN A 85 16.33 -11.46 8.38
CA GLN A 85 17.28 -12.54 8.16
C GLN A 85 18.06 -12.90 9.43
N GLU A 86 18.31 -11.91 10.32
CA GLU A 86 18.92 -12.15 11.63
C GLU A 86 17.99 -12.92 12.59
N GLN A 87 16.68 -12.70 12.52
CA GLN A 87 15.73 -13.36 13.41
C GLN A 87 15.40 -14.80 13.00
N ASN A 88 15.18 -15.06 11.70
CA ASN A 88 14.93 -16.41 11.21
C ASN A 88 15.41 -16.56 9.75
N PRO A 89 16.55 -17.24 9.51
CA PRO A 89 17.12 -17.36 8.16
C PRO A 89 16.27 -18.18 7.19
N LEU A 90 15.29 -18.95 7.67
CA LEU A 90 14.38 -19.75 6.83
C LEU A 90 13.03 -19.05 6.55
N LEU A 91 12.42 -18.43 7.56
CA LEU A 91 11.11 -17.76 7.43
C LEU A 91 11.24 -16.40 6.73
N GLY A 92 12.32 -15.65 6.97
CA GLY A 92 12.57 -14.34 6.35
C GLY A 92 12.45 -14.35 4.80
N PRO A 93 13.23 -15.17 4.07
CA PRO A 93 13.15 -15.23 2.61
C PRO A 93 11.84 -15.84 2.10
N THR A 94 11.24 -16.77 2.85
CA THR A 94 9.97 -17.42 2.45
C THR A 94 8.82 -16.40 2.44
N PHE A 95 8.74 -15.55 3.46
CA PHE A 95 7.72 -14.49 3.52
C PHE A 95 7.96 -13.38 2.49
N PHE A 96 9.22 -13.05 2.19
CA PHE A 96 9.56 -12.14 1.10
C PHE A 96 9.02 -12.66 -0.25
N ILE A 97 9.27 -13.93 -0.57
CA ILE A 97 8.80 -14.54 -1.85
C ILE A 97 7.28 -14.70 -1.90
N ILE A 98 6.61 -14.91 -0.77
CA ILE A 98 5.14 -15.07 -0.75
C ILE A 98 4.42 -13.73 -0.95
N PHE A 99 5.02 -12.62 -0.51
CA PHE A 99 4.44 -11.28 -0.63
C PHE A 99 4.82 -10.56 -1.92
N MET A 100 6.04 -10.77 -2.42
CA MET A 100 6.62 -10.11 -3.61
C MET A 100 6.23 -10.86 -4.89
#